data_AF-A0A1Z9L4Y3-F1
#
_entry.id   AF-A0A1Z9L4Y3-F1
#
_cell.length_a   1.000
_cell.length_b   1.000
_cell.length_c   1.000
_cell.angle_alpha   90.00
_cell.angle_beta   90.00
_cell.angle_gamma   90.00
#
_symmetry.space_group_name_H-M   'P 1'
#
loop_
_entity.id
_entity.type
_entity.pdbx_description
1 polymer ?
#
loop_
_entity_poly.entity_id
_entity_poly.type
_entity_poly.pdbx_seq_one_letter_code
_entity_poly.pdbx_strand_id
1 'polypeptide(L)'
;MNSKTFSTYIVLFSLMTFLIFSFLLKFKLEIFFGLIIPLFGSLFSSNIVYYLFKNTPKKLTSFMIQSFFLKMLVYGFFLILFFNFSSFNQRVFFISFISYFITFHLMEALFIKHIFNKG
;
A
#
# COMPACT_ATOMS: atom_id res chain seq x y z
N MET A 1 -16.14 6.49 7.36
CA MET A 1 -14.76 6.14 7.73
C MET A 1 -13.90 7.31 7.28
N ASN A 2 -13.14 7.93 8.19
CA ASN A 2 -12.22 9.02 7.82
C ASN A 2 -10.83 8.45 7.50
N SER A 3 -9.92 9.25 6.96
CA SER A 3 -8.58 8.77 6.58
C SER A 3 -7.74 8.27 7.76
N LYS A 4 -7.92 8.84 8.96
CA LYS A 4 -7.23 8.38 10.18
C LYS A 4 -7.66 6.96 10.57
N THR A 5 -8.96 6.70 10.61
CA THR A 5 -9.51 5.36 10.91
C THR A 5 -9.08 4.33 9.88
N PHE A 6 -9.03 4.71 8.60
CA PHE A 6 -8.50 3.85 7.55
C PHE A 6 -7.01 3.55 7.74
N SER A 7 -6.20 4.58 8.01
CA SER A 7 -4.76 4.45 8.27
C SER A 7 -4.50 3.53 9.46
N THR A 8 -5.27 3.64 10.54
CA THR A 8 -5.15 2.75 11.69
C THR A 8 -5.48 1.31 11.33
N TYR A 9 -6.53 1.05 10.54
CA TYR A 9 -6.87 -0.31 10.14
C TYR A 9 -5.80 -0.95 9.24
N ILE A 10 -5.26 -0.20 8.27
CA ILE A 10 -4.20 -0.70 7.39
C ILE A 10 -2.91 -0.99 8.17
N VAL A 11 -2.54 -0.13 9.12
CA VAL A 11 -1.34 -0.32 9.96
C VAL A 11 -1.53 -1.51 10.92
N LEU A 12 -2.72 -1.66 11.51
CA LEU A 12 -2.99 -2.82 12.36
C LEU A 12 -2.98 -4.12 11.54
N PHE A 13 -3.63 -4.13 10.38
CA PHE A 13 -3.62 -5.28 9.48
C PHE A 13 -2.19 -5.66 9.06
N SER A 14 -1.37 -4.67 8.68
CA SER A 14 0.02 -4.90 8.29
C SER A 14 0.89 -5.41 9.43
N LEU A 15 0.76 -4.85 10.64
CA LEU A 15 1.51 -5.33 11.81
C LEU A 15 1.13 -6.76 12.17
N MET A 16 -0.17 -7.09 12.19
CA MET A 16 -0.64 -8.43 12.52
C MET A 16 -0.15 -9.47 11.51
N THR A 17 -0.33 -9.20 10.23
CA THR A 17 0.13 -10.11 9.16
C THR A 17 1.65 -10.24 9.15
N PHE A 18 2.39 -9.14 9.33
CA PHE A 18 3.84 -9.17 9.44
C PHE A 18 4.31 -10.02 10.63
N LEU A 19 3.72 -9.88 11.81
CA LEU A 19 4.08 -10.65 13.00
C LEU A 19 3.81 -12.15 12.79
N ILE A 20 2.65 -12.51 12.24
CA ILE A 20 2.28 -13.90 11.96
C ILE A 20 3.30 -14.53 10.99
N PHE A 21 3.55 -13.89 9.85
CA PHE A 21 4.48 -14.46 8.86
C PHE A 21 5.94 -14.43 9.33
N SER A 22 6.33 -13.43 10.12
CA SER A 22 7.68 -13.37 10.72
C SER A 22 7.92 -14.46 11.76
N PHE A 23 6.87 -14.93 12.44
CA PHE A 23 6.98 -16.06 13.36
C PHE A 23 7.05 -17.40 12.62
N LEU A 24 6.27 -17.54 11.55
CA LEU A 24 6.17 -18.78 10.78
C LEU A 24 7.35 -18.98 9.79
N LEU A 25 7.89 -17.91 9.23
CA LEU A 25 8.89 -17.93 8.17
C LEU A 25 10.20 -17.31 8.63
N LYS A 26 11.32 -17.82 8.11
CA LYS A 26 12.67 -17.30 8.40
C LYS A 26 13.02 -16.02 7.62
N PHE A 27 12.18 -15.61 6.65
CA PHE A 27 12.44 -14.53 5.69
C PHE A 27 11.87 -13.18 6.15
N LYS A 28 12.17 -12.77 7.39
CA LYS A 28 11.56 -11.59 8.03
C LYS A 28 11.84 -10.29 7.27
N LEU A 29 13.07 -10.12 6.77
CA LEU A 29 13.46 -8.91 6.06
C LEU A 29 12.76 -8.83 4.70
N GLU A 30 12.71 -9.92 3.95
CA GLU A 30 12.03 -9.97 2.66
C GLU A 30 10.56 -9.58 2.79
N ILE A 31 9.87 -10.12 3.80
CA ILE A 31 8.46 -9.83 4.07
C ILE A 31 8.29 -8.37 4.52
N PHE A 32 9.21 -7.85 5.35
CA PHE A 32 9.19 -6.46 5.80
C PHE A 32 9.33 -5.47 4.63
N PHE A 33 10.29 -5.72 3.74
CA PHE A 33 10.51 -4.87 2.57
C PHE A 33 9.40 -5.02 1.52
N GLY A 34 8.81 -6.21 1.38
CA GLY A 34 7.62 -6.41 0.56
C GLY A 34 6.39 -5.66 1.10
N LEU A 35 6.31 -5.47 2.42
CA LEU A 35 5.22 -4.74 3.07
C LEU A 35 5.38 -3.21 2.97
N ILE A 36 6.57 -2.69 3.25
CA ILE A 36 6.76 -1.30 3.67
C ILE A 36 6.34 -0.29 2.59
N ILE A 37 6.65 -0.59 1.33
CA ILE A 37 6.40 0.33 0.21
C ILE A 37 4.93 0.39 -0.19
N PRO A 38 4.24 -0.74 -0.39
CA PRO A 38 2.78 -0.73 -0.55
C PRO A 38 2.07 -0.02 0.60
N LEU A 39 2.55 -0.20 1.84
CA LEU A 39 1.96 0.42 3.04
C LEU A 39 2.08 1.95 3.00
N PHE A 40 3.28 2.47 2.78
CA PHE A 40 3.50 3.92 2.67
C PHE A 40 2.71 4.52 1.50
N GLY A 41 2.69 3.84 0.35
CA GLY A 41 1.92 4.26 -0.81
C GLY A 41 0.42 4.43 -0.48
N SER A 42 -0.17 3.46 0.22
CA SER A 42 -1.58 3.49 0.62
C SER A 42 -1.90 4.54 1.69
N LEU A 43 -1.02 4.71 2.68
CA LEU A 43 -1.17 5.73 3.72
C LEU A 43 -1.13 7.15 3.15
N PHE A 44 -0.19 7.41 2.24
CA PHE A 44 -0.05 8.72 1.63
C PHE A 44 -1.23 9.03 0.69
N SER A 45 -1.57 8.10 -0.21
CA SER A 45 -2.62 8.32 -1.20
C SER A 45 -3.99 8.47 -0.56
N SER A 46 -4.35 7.61 0.41
CA SER A 46 -5.67 7.67 1.07
C SER A 46 -5.90 8.98 1.84
N ASN A 47 -4.88 9.54 2.47
CA ASN A 47 -4.97 10.83 3.15
C ASN A 47 -5.21 11.98 2.16
N ILE A 48 -4.49 12.00 1.03
CA ILE A 48 -4.68 13.02 0.00
C ILE A 48 -6.03 12.85 -0.70
N VAL A 49 -6.45 11.62 -1.00
CA VAL A 49 -7.78 11.34 -1.54
C VAL A 49 -8.86 11.90 -0.64
N TYR A 50 -8.80 11.64 0.67
CA TYR A 50 -9.78 12.17 1.61
C TYR A 50 -9.77 13.71 1.69
N TYR A 51 -8.60 14.33 1.67
CA TYR A 51 -8.45 15.79 1.64
C TYR A 51 -9.07 16.39 0.37
N LEU A 52 -8.73 15.85 -0.81
CA LEU A 52 -9.24 16.33 -2.10
C LEU A 52 -10.73 16.09 -2.25
N PHE A 53 -11.25 14.96 -1.75
CA PHE A 53 -12.68 14.67 -1.73
C PHE A 53 -13.46 15.76 -0.99
N LYS A 54 -12.97 16.20 0.18
CA LYS A 54 -13.64 17.23 0.99
C LYS A 54 -13.51 18.64 0.41
N ASN A 55 -12.34 18.99 -0.10
CA ASN A 55 -12.02 20.40 -0.39
C ASN A 55 -12.12 20.74 -1.89
N THR A 56 -11.78 19.80 -2.77
CA THR A 56 -11.70 20.03 -4.22
C THR A 56 -12.02 18.76 -5.02
N PRO A 57 -13.27 18.24 -4.98
CA PRO A 57 -13.63 16.95 -5.57
C PRO A 57 -13.36 16.88 -7.09
N LYS A 58 -13.39 18.02 -7.79
CA LYS A 58 -13.06 18.12 -9.23
C LYS A 58 -11.65 17.62 -9.57
N LYS A 59 -10.69 17.71 -8.64
CA LYS A 59 -9.30 17.26 -8.84
C LYS A 59 -9.07 15.80 -8.44
N LEU A 60 -10.05 15.14 -7.82
CA LEU A 60 -9.88 13.84 -7.18
C LEU A 60 -9.51 12.74 -8.18
N THR A 61 -10.27 12.59 -9.26
CA THR A 61 -10.02 11.54 -10.27
C THR A 61 -8.66 11.70 -10.94
N SER A 62 -8.29 12.93 -11.27
CA SER A 62 -6.97 13.23 -11.86
C SER A 62 -5.83 12.86 -10.91
N PHE A 63 -5.97 13.22 -9.62
CA PHE A 63 -5.01 12.81 -8.60
C PHE A 63 -4.92 11.28 -8.46
N MET A 64 -6.06 10.58 -8.42
CA MET A 64 -6.07 9.12 -8.31
C MET A 64 -5.30 8.43 -9.44
N ILE A 65 -5.52 8.88 -10.69
CA ILE A 65 -4.80 8.36 -11.87
C ILE A 65 -3.29 8.63 -11.75
N GLN A 66 -2.92 9.88 -11.46
CA GLN A 66 -1.51 10.28 -11.33
C GLN A 66 -0.81 9.54 -10.18
N SER A 67 -1.48 9.43 -9.04
CA SER A 67 -0.98 8.71 -7.85
C SER A 67 -0.77 7.23 -8.15
N PHE A 68 -1.70 6.59 -8.86
CA PHE A 68 -1.56 5.20 -9.27
C PHE A 68 -0.37 5.01 -10.21
N PHE A 69 -0.23 5.85 -11.23
CA PHE A 69 0.90 5.78 -12.16
C PHE A 69 2.25 5.98 -11.45
N LEU A 70 2.33 6.99 -10.58
CA LEU A 70 3.54 7.26 -9.79
C LEU A 70 3.89 6.08 -8.88
N LYS A 71 2.89 5.48 -8.22
CA LYS A 71 3.07 4.27 -7.40
C LYS A 71 3.66 3.13 -8.24
N MET A 72 3.19 2.90 -9.46
CA MET A 72 3.75 1.85 -10.33
C MET A 72 5.21 2.10 -10.71
N LEU A 73 5.59 3.34 -11.00
CA LEU A 73 6.99 3.68 -11.28
C LEU A 73 7.88 3.42 -10.06
N VAL A 74 7.43 3.85 -8.87
CA VAL A 74 8.17 3.61 -7.61
C VAL A 74 8.30 2.12 -7.34
N TYR A 75 7.23 1.34 -7.54
CA TYR A 75 7.23 -0.10 -7.35
C TYR A 75 8.16 -0.81 -8.34
N GLY A 76 8.11 -0.45 -9.62
CA GLY A 76 9.00 -0.99 -10.65
C GLY A 76 10.47 -0.71 -10.34
N PHE A 77 10.79 0.54 -9.98
CA PHE A 77 12.15 0.90 -9.57
C PHE A 77 12.62 0.11 -8.35
N PHE A 78 11.75 -0.04 -7.35
CA PHE A 78 12.07 -0.80 -6.15
C PHE A 78 12.31 -2.29 -6.42
N LEU A 79 11.48 -2.90 -7.27
CA LEU A 79 11.67 -4.29 -7.70
C LEU A 79 13.01 -4.47 -8.42
N ILE A 80 13.38 -3.57 -9.33
CA ILE A 80 14.68 -3.61 -10.03
C ILE A 80 15.83 -3.54 -9.03
N LEU A 81 15.76 -2.63 -8.04
CA LEU A 81 16.79 -2.52 -7.01
C LEU A 81 16.97 -3.83 -6.22
N PHE A 82 15.86 -4.44 -5.79
CA PHE A 82 15.91 -5.66 -5.00
C PHE A 82 16.36 -6.89 -5.80
N PHE A 83 15.98 -6.98 -7.07
CA PHE A 83 16.38 -8.10 -7.91
C PHE A 83 17.86 -8.02 -8.33
N ASN A 84 18.41 -6.82 -8.51
CA ASN A 84 19.78 -6.65 -9.01
C ASN A 84 20.83 -6.50 -7.90
N PHE A 85 20.49 -5.95 -6.74
CA PHE A 85 21.47 -5.54 -5.73
C PHE A 85 21.29 -6.19 -4.35
N SER A 86 20.27 -7.02 -4.14
CA SER A 86 20.05 -7.67 -2.84
C SER A 86 20.39 -9.16 -2.87
N SER A 87 20.91 -9.67 -1.75
CA SER A 87 21.09 -11.11 -1.51
C SER A 87 19.80 -11.80 -1.03
N PHE A 88 18.64 -11.15 -1.20
CA PHE A 88 17.38 -11.63 -0.63
C PHE A 88 16.82 -12.80 -1.41
N ASN A 89 15.97 -13.58 -0.75
CA ASN A 89 15.16 -14.56 -1.47
C ASN A 89 14.11 -13.83 -2.32
N GLN A 90 14.45 -13.59 -3.58
CA GLN A 90 13.64 -12.85 -4.56
C GLN A 90 12.20 -13.39 -4.65
N ARG A 91 12.02 -14.72 -4.59
CA ARG A 91 10.69 -15.34 -4.65
C ARG A 91 9.83 -14.95 -3.47
N VAL A 92 10.37 -15.05 -2.25
CA VAL A 92 9.62 -14.74 -1.02
C VAL A 92 9.30 -13.25 -0.97
N PHE A 93 10.28 -12.39 -1.28
CA PHE A 93 10.08 -10.96 -1.38
C PHE A 93 8.98 -10.62 -2.40
N PHE A 94 9.05 -11.14 -3.62
CA PHE A 94 8.08 -10.85 -4.68
C PHE A 94 6.66 -11.30 -4.33
N ILE A 95 6.51 -12.50 -3.77
CA ILE A 95 5.20 -13.01 -3.31
C ILE A 95 4.63 -12.10 -2.22
N SER A 96 5.44 -11.69 -1.24
CA SER A 96 5.00 -10.79 -0.17
C SER A 96 4.67 -9.39 -0.69
N PHE A 97 5.45 -8.87 -1.64
CA PHE A 97 5.23 -7.57 -2.24
C PHE A 97 3.90 -7.54 -3.00
N ILE A 98 3.64 -8.54 -3.85
CA ILE A 98 2.40 -8.63 -4.62
C ILE A 98 1.19 -8.79 -3.71
N SER A 99 1.28 -9.64 -2.68
CA SER A 99 0.14 -9.84 -1.78
C SER A 99 -0.24 -8.55 -1.07
N TYR A 100 0.72 -7.83 -0.47
CA TYR A 100 0.45 -6.54 0.16
C TYR A 100 0.02 -5.47 -0.84
N PHE A 101 0.64 -5.43 -2.03
CA PHE A 101 0.25 -4.52 -3.11
C PHE A 101 -1.23 -4.67 -3.47
N ILE A 102 -1.68 -5.90 -3.75
CA ILE A 102 -3.08 -6.18 -4.12
C ILE A 102 -3.99 -5.83 -2.94
N THR A 103 -3.68 -6.33 -1.74
CA THR A 103 -4.53 -6.12 -0.57
C THR A 103 -4.71 -4.65 -0.25
N PHE A 104 -3.64 -3.84 -0.27
CA PHE A 104 -3.75 -2.41 0.03
C PHE A 104 -4.47 -1.62 -1.07
N HIS A 105 -4.34 -2.00 -2.35
CA HIS A 105 -5.13 -1.36 -3.41
C HIS A 105 -6.63 -1.70 -3.29
N LEU A 106 -6.96 -2.94 -2.91
CA LEU A 106 -8.34 -3.32 -2.62
C LEU A 106 -8.89 -2.54 -1.43
N MET A 107 -8.13 -2.45 -0.33
CA MET A 107 -8.54 -1.67 0.85
C MET A 107 -8.71 -0.18 0.52
N GLU A 108 -7.81 0.40 -0.29
CA GLU A 108 -7.92 1.78 -0.77
C GLU A 108 -9.18 1.97 -1.63
N ALA A 109 -9.45 1.06 -2.57
CA ALA A 109 -10.67 1.11 -3.38
C ALA A 109 -11.95 1.02 -2.54
N LEU A 110 -11.97 0.15 -1.52
CA LEU A 110 -13.09 0.04 -0.57
C LEU A 110 -13.26 1.31 0.26
N PHE A 111 -12.16 1.92 0.71
CA PHE A 111 -12.19 3.19 1.42
C PHE A 111 -12.75 4.32 0.56
N ILE A 112 -12.31 4.40 -0.69
CA ILE A 112 -12.78 5.38 -1.67
C ILE A 112 -14.29 5.20 -1.91
N LYS A 113 -14.73 3.98 -2.20
CA LYS A 113 -16.15 3.64 -2.34
C LYS A 113 -16.97 4.05 -1.12
N HIS A 114 -16.44 3.79 0.08
CA HIS A 114 -17.12 4.15 1.33
C HIS A 114 -17.28 5.67 1.50
N ILE A 115 -16.27 6.45 1.11
CA ILE A 115 -16.33 7.91 1.19
C ILE A 115 -17.35 8.45 0.18
N PHE A 116 -17.33 7.97 -1.07
CA PHE A 116 -18.28 8.37 -2.10
C PHE A 116 -19.73 8.01 -1.77
N ASN A 117 -19.97 6.89 -1.07
CA ASN A 117 -21.33 6.50 -0.68
C ASN A 117 -21.87 7.25 0.56
N LYS A 118 -21.02 7.99 1.29
CA LYS A 118 -21.40 8.71 2.52
C LYS A 118 -21.32 10.24 2.41
N GLY A 119 -20.67 10.76 1.38
CA GLY A 119 -20.70 12.20 1.06
C GLY A 119 -21.78 12.49 0.04
#